data_AF-A0A2R6L4Y1-F1
#
_entry.id   AF-A0A2R6L4Y1-F1
#
_cell.length_a   1.000
_cell.length_b   1.000
_cell.length_c   1.000
_cell.angle_alpha   90.00
_cell.angle_beta   90.00
_cell.angle_gamma   90.00
#
_symmetry.space_group_name_H-M   'P 1'
#
loop_
_entity.id
_entity.type
_entity.pdbx_description
1 polymer ?
#
loop_
_entity_poly.entity_id
_entity_poly.type
_entity_poly.pdbx_seq_one_letter_code
_entity_poly.pdbx_strand_id
1 'polypeptide(L)'
;MLQVLPSGFALPPLPYLVGLVAAVGVAVAALRRRRPSVTEAAVAAFAPWMAAGGALYALFQAGAVPDPVAPLFGSPAVYATVGAAAGFAWAAVADRPADRLTAGAPAVLAVTGVGLLLVALAGAVVALPTPDAAAVGRSAAIVAGATLAAAATWAGLGRLGAGEATGTVGLLAVSGHALDGVSTAVGYDLLGFGEQTPLSRLIIEAGAGLPAPAVLGDAWLFVLVKLLAGAAVVVAFDDYVRETPTEGYPLLGLVAAVGLGPGAHNVVLFAVA
;
A
#
# COMPACT_ATOMS: atom_id res chain seq x y z
N MET A 1 -9.43 4.44 -28.24
CA MET A 1 -8.00 4.50 -27.86
C MET A 1 -7.81 3.62 -26.63
N LEU A 2 -6.80 2.75 -26.60
CA LEU A 2 -6.44 2.01 -25.40
C LEU A 2 -5.92 3.00 -24.36
N GLN A 3 -6.65 3.13 -23.25
CA GLN A 3 -6.20 3.88 -22.10
C GLN A 3 -4.99 3.16 -21.49
N VAL A 4 -3.84 3.83 -21.37
CA VAL A 4 -2.58 3.25 -20.85
C VAL A 4 -2.42 3.48 -19.35
N LEU A 5 -2.92 4.62 -18.85
CA LEU A 5 -2.82 5.01 -17.45
C LEU A 5 -4.15 4.82 -16.71
N PRO A 6 -4.15 4.54 -15.39
CA PRO A 6 -5.37 4.48 -14.60
C PRO A 6 -6.20 5.76 -14.73
N SER A 7 -7.53 5.64 -14.74
CA SER A 7 -8.39 6.83 -14.62
C SER A 7 -8.12 7.50 -13.26
N GLY A 8 -8.03 8.83 -13.21
CA GLY A 8 -7.64 9.55 -11.99
C GLY A 8 -6.14 9.79 -11.82
N PHE A 9 -5.29 9.23 -12.70
CA PHE A 9 -3.90 9.67 -12.80
C PHE A 9 -3.85 11.10 -13.35
N ALA A 10 -3.41 12.05 -12.52
CA ALA A 10 -3.23 13.43 -12.94
C ALA A 10 -2.03 14.06 -12.21
N LEU A 11 -1.17 14.76 -12.96
CA LEU A 11 -0.16 15.60 -12.33
C LEU A 11 -0.84 16.76 -11.62
N PRO A 12 -0.42 17.11 -10.39
CA PRO A 12 -0.97 18.25 -9.70
C PRO A 12 -0.58 19.55 -10.42
N PRO A 13 -1.27 20.68 -10.14
CA PRO A 13 -0.92 21.96 -10.73
C PRO A 13 0.56 22.30 -10.50
N LEU A 14 1.16 22.99 -11.47
CA LEU A 14 2.62 23.20 -11.53
C LEU A 14 3.27 23.66 -10.21
N PRO A 15 2.69 24.58 -9.42
CA PRO A 15 3.27 24.97 -8.13
C PRO A 15 3.41 23.80 -7.15
N TYR A 16 2.40 22.94 -7.05
CA TYR A 16 2.42 21.75 -6.20
C TYR A 16 3.41 20.73 -6.74
N LEU A 17 3.47 20.53 -8.07
CA LEU A 17 4.42 19.60 -8.68
C LEU A 17 5.87 20.02 -8.39
N VAL A 18 6.21 21.30 -8.56
CA VAL A 18 7.56 21.82 -8.25
C VAL A 18 7.88 21.67 -6.78
N GLY A 19 6.95 22.04 -5.89
CA GLY A 19 7.12 21.87 -4.45
C GLY A 19 7.33 20.40 -4.04
N LEU A 20 6.59 19.49 -4.67
CA LEU A 20 6.66 18.05 -4.40
C LEU A 20 7.98 17.43 -4.88
N VAL A 21 8.42 17.77 -6.08
CA VAL A 21 9.74 17.36 -6.60
C VAL A 21 10.86 17.89 -5.70
N ALA A 22 10.76 19.15 -5.26
CA ALA A 22 11.71 19.72 -4.31
C ALA A 22 11.70 18.97 -2.97
N ALA A 23 10.52 18.70 -2.40
CA ALA A 23 10.39 17.97 -1.15
C ALA A 23 10.99 16.56 -1.23
N VAL A 24 10.68 15.80 -2.29
CA VAL A 24 11.29 14.49 -2.55
C VAL A 24 12.81 14.60 -2.70
N GLY A 25 13.29 15.58 -3.48
CA GLY A 25 14.72 15.81 -3.69
C GLY A 25 15.47 16.12 -2.39
N VAL A 26 14.89 16.95 -1.52
CA VAL A 26 15.46 17.28 -0.21
C VAL A 26 15.41 16.07 0.73
N ALA A 27 14.32 15.30 0.74
CA ALA A 27 14.22 14.07 1.54
C ALA A 27 15.31 13.06 1.12
N VAL A 28 15.48 12.83 -0.19
CA VAL A 28 16.55 11.98 -0.73
C VAL A 28 17.93 12.52 -0.36
N ALA A 29 18.16 13.83 -0.47
CA ALA A 29 19.43 14.44 -0.08
C ALA A 29 19.71 14.28 1.42
N ALA A 30 18.69 14.41 2.27
CA ALA A 30 18.80 14.18 3.71
C ALA A 30 19.15 12.72 4.02
N LEU A 31 18.45 11.76 3.41
CA LEU A 31 18.75 10.33 3.55
C LEU A 31 20.17 9.99 3.07
N ARG A 32 20.62 10.55 1.95
CA ARG A 32 21.99 10.34 1.43
C ARG A 32 23.07 10.91 2.35
N ARG A 33 22.79 12.03 3.02
CA ARG A 33 23.70 12.66 3.98
C ARG A 33 23.74 11.92 5.31
N ARG A 34 22.58 11.47 5.80
CA ARG A 34 22.42 10.85 7.12
C ARG A 34 22.68 9.34 7.10
N ARG A 35 22.54 8.70 5.93
CA ARG A 35 22.76 7.27 5.68
C ARG A 35 22.16 6.38 6.78
N PRO A 36 20.85 6.50 7.05
CA PRO A 36 20.23 5.66 8.06
C PRO A 36 20.41 4.19 7.70
N SER A 37 20.58 3.34 8.72
CA SER A 37 20.72 1.90 8.49
C SER A 37 19.45 1.33 7.86
N VAL A 38 19.65 0.55 6.80
CA VAL A 38 18.57 -0.16 6.10
C VAL A 38 18.51 -1.58 6.64
N THR A 39 17.46 -1.90 7.38
CA THR A 39 17.19 -3.21 7.97
C THR A 39 15.79 -3.66 7.62
N GLU A 40 15.52 -4.96 7.75
CA GLU A 40 14.17 -5.53 7.65
C GLU A 40 13.16 -4.73 8.49
N ALA A 41 13.49 -4.50 9.76
CA ALA A 41 12.64 -3.77 10.70
C ALA A 41 12.40 -2.31 10.26
N ALA A 42 13.45 -1.62 9.77
CA ALA A 42 13.31 -0.23 9.31
C ALA A 42 12.38 -0.12 8.10
N VAL A 43 12.46 -1.05 7.15
CA VAL A 43 11.60 -1.05 5.97
C VAL A 43 10.17 -1.46 6.33
N ALA A 44 10.00 -2.51 7.16
CA ALA A 44 8.68 -2.94 7.63
C ALA A 44 7.94 -1.83 8.41
N ALA A 45 8.67 -0.97 9.11
CA ALA A 45 8.11 0.18 9.84
C ALA A 45 7.42 1.23 8.93
N PHE A 46 7.61 1.17 7.61
CA PHE A 46 6.87 2.01 6.66
C PHE A 46 5.50 1.48 6.27
N ALA A 47 5.13 0.26 6.67
CA ALA A 47 3.79 -0.30 6.43
C ALA A 47 2.64 0.67 6.78
N PRO A 48 2.58 1.29 7.98
CA PRO A 48 1.51 2.23 8.30
C PRO A 48 1.58 3.53 7.47
N TRP A 49 2.76 3.95 7.00
CA TRP A 49 2.88 5.10 6.08
C TRP A 49 2.28 4.77 4.71
N MET A 50 2.56 3.57 4.17
CA MET A 50 1.97 3.11 2.90
C MET A 50 0.44 3.06 3.00
N ALA A 51 -0.09 2.49 4.09
CA ALA A 51 -1.53 2.46 4.35
C ALA A 51 -2.12 3.87 4.51
N ALA A 52 -1.42 4.77 5.20
CA ALA A 52 -1.85 6.16 5.33
C ALA A 52 -1.93 6.88 3.98
N GLY A 53 -0.99 6.64 3.06
CA GLY A 53 -1.06 7.17 1.69
C GLY A 53 -2.32 6.70 0.96
N GLY A 54 -2.68 5.42 1.08
CA GLY A 54 -3.94 4.89 0.53
C GLY A 54 -5.17 5.56 1.16
N ALA A 55 -5.20 5.65 2.48
CA ALA A 55 -6.29 6.28 3.22
C ALA A 55 -6.48 7.77 2.86
N LEU A 56 -5.39 8.53 2.77
CA LEU A 56 -5.42 9.94 2.36
C LEU A 56 -5.91 10.10 0.91
N TYR A 57 -5.54 9.17 0.02
CA TYR A 57 -6.07 9.16 -1.34
C TYR A 57 -7.57 8.85 -1.38
N ALA A 58 -8.06 7.98 -0.48
CA ALA A 58 -9.49 7.72 -0.35
C ALA A 58 -10.26 8.97 0.10
N LEU A 59 -9.73 9.71 1.08
CA LEU A 59 -10.31 10.99 1.49
C LEU A 59 -10.33 12.00 0.35
N PHE A 60 -9.26 12.08 -0.44
CA PHE A 60 -9.22 12.96 -1.62
C PHE A 60 -10.33 12.61 -2.61
N GLN A 61 -10.51 11.32 -2.93
CA GLN A 61 -11.58 10.88 -3.84
C GLN A 61 -12.97 11.11 -3.26
N ALA A 62 -13.14 11.01 -1.94
CA ALA A 62 -14.39 11.32 -1.25
C ALA A 62 -14.66 12.83 -1.12
N GLY A 63 -13.76 13.72 -1.60
CA GLY A 63 -13.89 15.17 -1.44
C GLY A 63 -13.72 15.65 0.01
N ALA A 64 -13.12 14.83 0.88
CA ALA A 64 -12.95 15.09 2.30
C ALA A 64 -11.63 15.83 2.64
N VAL A 65 -10.87 16.25 1.63
CA VAL A 65 -9.61 16.97 1.79
C VAL A 65 -9.81 18.45 1.46
N PRO A 66 -9.34 19.40 2.30
CA PRO A 66 -9.49 20.83 2.03
C PRO A 66 -8.83 21.25 0.70
N ASP A 67 -9.52 22.09 -0.07
CA ASP A 67 -9.10 22.54 -1.41
C ASP A 67 -7.64 23.02 -1.51
N PRO A 68 -7.08 23.79 -0.55
CA PRO A 68 -5.71 24.28 -0.66
C PRO A 68 -4.65 23.19 -0.64
N VAL A 69 -4.95 22.01 -0.10
CA VAL A 69 -4.00 20.90 0.01
C VAL A 69 -4.42 19.67 -0.79
N ALA A 70 -5.66 19.62 -1.28
CA ALA A 70 -6.19 18.52 -2.09
C ALA A 70 -5.26 18.07 -3.24
N PRO A 71 -4.57 18.97 -3.99
CA PRO A 71 -3.67 18.53 -5.06
C PRO A 71 -2.49 17.66 -4.60
N LEU A 72 -2.12 17.68 -3.31
CA LEU A 72 -1.06 16.84 -2.75
C LEU A 72 -1.52 15.40 -2.46
N PHE A 73 -2.83 15.14 -2.48
CA PHE A 73 -3.43 13.88 -2.08
C PHE A 73 -4.13 13.14 -3.22
N GLY A 74 -4.08 13.66 -4.45
CA GLY A 74 -4.46 12.92 -5.66
C GLY A 74 -3.40 11.92 -6.12
N SER A 75 -3.73 11.06 -7.09
CA SER A 75 -2.78 10.09 -7.64
C SER A 75 -2.03 10.66 -8.86
N PRO A 76 -0.68 10.52 -8.93
CA PRO A 76 0.22 9.80 -8.01
C PRO A 76 0.80 10.69 -6.89
N ALA A 77 0.41 11.97 -6.80
CA ALA A 77 1.02 12.96 -5.90
C ALA A 77 1.05 12.51 -4.42
N VAL A 78 -0.01 11.86 -3.94
CA VAL A 78 -0.14 11.34 -2.56
C VAL A 78 1.03 10.44 -2.15
N TYR A 79 1.50 9.58 -3.04
CA TYR A 79 2.60 8.66 -2.76
C TYR A 79 3.93 9.40 -2.64
N ALA A 80 4.15 10.43 -3.47
CA ALA A 80 5.32 11.29 -3.34
C ALA A 80 5.24 12.18 -2.08
N THR A 81 4.04 12.65 -1.71
CA THR A 81 3.83 13.47 -0.50
C THR A 81 4.15 12.66 0.75
N VAL A 82 3.54 11.47 0.88
CA VAL A 82 3.76 10.58 2.03
C VAL A 82 5.17 10.00 2.00
N GLY A 83 5.71 9.65 0.83
CA GLY A 83 7.08 9.17 0.67
C GLY A 83 8.13 10.21 1.09
N ALA A 84 7.93 11.49 0.73
CA ALA A 84 8.80 12.57 1.19
C ALA A 84 8.73 12.74 2.72
N ALA A 85 7.51 12.74 3.29
CA ALA A 85 7.32 12.82 4.73
C ALA A 85 7.98 11.65 5.49
N ALA A 86 7.81 10.42 4.98
CA ALA A 86 8.46 9.22 5.50
C ALA A 86 9.99 9.32 5.39
N GLY A 87 10.52 9.82 4.28
CA GLY A 87 11.95 10.04 4.09
C GLY A 87 12.54 11.07 5.06
N PHE A 88 11.81 12.17 5.32
CA PHE A 88 12.18 13.14 6.35
C PHE A 88 12.16 12.54 7.76
N ALA A 89 11.11 11.78 8.09
CA ALA A 89 11.02 11.10 9.38
C ALA A 89 12.21 10.16 9.59
N TRP A 90 12.59 9.40 8.57
CA TRP A 90 13.73 8.48 8.63
C TRP A 90 15.06 9.20 8.76
N ALA A 91 15.27 10.28 8.00
CA ALA A 91 16.47 11.12 8.13
C ALA A 91 16.58 11.76 9.52
N ALA A 92 15.45 12.12 10.14
CA ALA A 92 15.40 12.69 11.49
C ALA A 92 15.79 11.67 12.58
N VAL A 93 15.49 10.38 12.37
CA VAL A 93 15.83 9.30 13.32
C VAL A 93 17.05 8.48 12.92
N ALA A 94 17.80 8.93 11.92
CA ALA A 94 18.91 8.17 11.33
C ALA A 94 20.00 7.74 12.33
N ASP A 95 20.24 8.54 13.37
CA ASP A 95 21.25 8.26 14.39
C ASP A 95 20.75 7.29 15.48
N ARG A 96 19.48 6.85 15.42
CA ARG A 96 18.95 5.88 16.39
C ARG A 96 19.30 4.45 15.98
N PRO A 97 19.41 3.51 16.94
CA PRO A 97 19.63 2.10 16.63
C PRO A 97 18.54 1.56 15.70
N ALA A 98 18.93 0.76 14.69
CA ALA A 98 18.01 0.22 13.68
C ALA A 98 17.54 -1.23 13.96
N ASP A 99 18.07 -1.82 15.02
CA ASP A 99 17.82 -3.18 15.51
C ASP A 99 16.83 -3.22 16.69
N ARG A 100 16.60 -2.09 17.37
CA ARG A 100 15.72 -2.03 18.54
C ARG A 100 14.28 -1.70 18.17
N LEU A 101 13.40 -2.70 18.28
CA LEU A 101 11.97 -2.58 17.95
C LEU A 101 11.17 -1.63 18.86
N THR A 102 11.61 -1.36 20.08
CA THR A 102 10.84 -0.57 21.07
C THR A 102 11.35 0.85 21.29
N ALA A 103 12.59 1.16 20.89
CA ALA A 103 13.20 2.48 21.10
C ALA A 103 14.12 2.96 19.96
N GLY A 104 14.29 2.14 18.91
CA GLY A 104 15.11 2.43 17.75
C GLY A 104 14.39 3.25 16.69
N ALA A 105 15.07 3.49 15.57
CA ALA A 105 14.49 4.16 14.40
C ALA A 105 13.20 3.48 13.90
N PRO A 106 13.11 2.13 13.79
CA PRO A 106 11.88 1.46 13.34
C PRO A 106 10.66 1.76 14.22
N ALA A 107 10.85 1.84 15.54
CA ALA A 107 9.77 2.12 16.48
C ALA A 107 9.16 3.51 16.22
N VAL A 108 10.02 4.53 16.08
CA VAL A 108 9.59 5.91 15.83
C VAL A 108 8.91 6.02 14.46
N LEU A 109 9.47 5.36 13.44
CA LEU A 109 8.88 5.32 12.10
C LEU A 109 7.48 4.68 12.12
N ALA A 110 7.34 3.52 12.78
CA ALA A 110 6.07 2.84 12.88
C ALA A 110 5.03 3.69 13.64
N VAL A 111 5.40 4.26 14.80
CA VAL A 111 4.50 5.09 15.62
C VAL A 111 4.05 6.34 14.87
N THR A 112 4.97 7.05 14.20
CA THR A 112 4.63 8.25 13.43
C THR A 112 3.79 7.94 12.20
N GLY A 113 4.05 6.81 11.53
CA GLY A 113 3.21 6.31 10.44
C GLY A 113 1.81 5.92 10.92
N VAL A 114 1.69 5.24 12.06
CA VAL A 114 0.41 4.91 12.70
C VAL A 114 -0.32 6.20 13.06
N GLY A 115 0.37 7.20 13.61
CA GLY A 115 -0.20 8.51 13.88
C GLY A 115 -0.81 9.15 12.63
N LEU A 116 -0.09 9.14 11.50
CA LEU A 116 -0.61 9.64 10.23
C LEU A 116 -1.81 8.84 9.72
N LEU A 117 -1.77 7.51 9.82
CA LEU A 117 -2.89 6.65 9.46
C LEU A 117 -4.12 6.96 10.32
N LEU A 118 -3.97 7.09 11.64
CA LEU A 118 -5.05 7.42 12.56
C LEU A 118 -5.64 8.81 12.25
N VAL A 119 -4.82 9.79 11.87
CA VAL A 119 -5.31 11.10 11.42
C VAL A 119 -6.16 10.96 10.16
N ALA A 120 -5.72 10.15 9.17
CA ALA A 120 -6.51 9.90 7.97
C ALA A 120 -7.83 9.17 8.30
N LEU A 121 -7.80 8.16 9.16
CA LEU A 121 -9.01 7.44 9.59
C LEU A 121 -9.96 8.32 10.40
N ALA A 122 -9.46 9.20 11.26
CA ALA A 122 -10.27 10.18 11.96
C ALA A 122 -10.90 11.19 10.99
N GLY A 123 -10.16 11.63 9.97
CA GLY A 123 -10.69 12.45 8.88
C GLY A 123 -11.83 11.76 8.14
N ALA A 124 -11.71 10.46 7.86
CA ALA A 124 -12.77 9.63 7.27
C ALA A 124 -14.03 9.62 8.14
N VAL A 125 -13.88 9.41 9.44
CA VAL A 125 -15.02 9.41 10.39
C VAL A 125 -15.69 10.79 10.45
N VAL A 126 -14.92 11.88 10.48
CA VAL A 126 -15.46 13.25 10.53
C VAL A 126 -16.17 13.63 9.22
N ALA A 127 -15.66 13.16 8.08
CA ALA A 127 -16.27 13.41 6.77
C ALA A 127 -17.61 12.68 6.58
N LEU A 128 -17.92 11.69 7.43
CA LEU A 128 -19.16 10.92 7.40
C LEU A 128 -20.13 11.35 8.50
N PRO A 129 -21.17 12.15 8.20
CA PRO A 129 -22.16 12.52 9.20
C PRO A 129 -22.98 11.32 9.72
N THR A 130 -23.12 10.25 8.93
CA THR A 130 -23.81 9.00 9.32
C THR A 130 -23.04 7.78 8.81
N PRO A 131 -22.22 7.12 9.65
CA PRO A 131 -21.48 5.94 9.22
C PRO A 131 -22.42 4.76 8.93
N ASP A 132 -22.27 4.14 7.75
CA ASP A 132 -22.97 2.89 7.40
C ASP A 132 -22.24 1.69 8.04
N ALA A 133 -22.88 1.06 9.03
CA ALA A 133 -22.34 -0.12 9.70
C ALA A 133 -22.10 -1.29 8.72
N ALA A 134 -22.89 -1.40 7.66
CA ALA A 134 -22.68 -2.43 6.63
C ALA A 134 -21.43 -2.14 5.80
N ALA A 135 -21.19 -0.88 5.43
CA ALA A 135 -19.96 -0.44 4.76
C ALA A 135 -18.71 -0.74 5.59
N VAL A 136 -18.72 -0.35 6.87
CA VAL A 136 -17.62 -0.65 7.80
C VAL A 136 -17.44 -2.17 7.97
N GLY A 137 -18.54 -2.92 8.08
CA GLY A 137 -18.53 -4.38 8.16
C GLY A 137 -17.91 -5.04 6.92
N ARG A 138 -18.20 -4.52 5.71
CA ARG A 138 -17.58 -4.98 4.46
C ARG A 138 -16.08 -4.69 4.44
N SER A 139 -15.65 -3.49 4.81
CA SER A 139 -14.22 -3.15 4.89
C SER A 139 -13.48 -4.02 5.91
N ALA A 140 -14.09 -4.34 7.05
CA ALA A 140 -13.54 -5.29 8.01
C ALA A 140 -13.45 -6.72 7.43
N ALA A 141 -14.47 -7.16 6.69
CA ALA A 141 -14.47 -8.46 6.02
C ALA A 141 -13.39 -8.55 4.93
N ILE A 142 -13.14 -7.48 4.17
CA ILE A 142 -12.04 -7.40 3.20
C ILE A 142 -10.70 -7.59 3.91
N VAL A 143 -10.46 -6.87 5.00
CA VAL A 143 -9.21 -6.99 5.76
C VAL A 143 -9.04 -8.41 6.32
N ALA A 144 -10.11 -9.00 6.86
CA ALA A 144 -10.09 -10.38 7.36
C ALA A 144 -9.78 -11.39 6.24
N GLY A 145 -10.46 -11.29 5.10
CA GLY A 145 -10.26 -12.16 3.95
C GLY A 145 -8.84 -12.03 3.36
N ALA A 146 -8.35 -10.80 3.22
CA ALA A 146 -6.99 -10.52 2.79
C ALA A 146 -5.94 -11.08 3.75
N THR A 147 -6.17 -10.96 5.06
CA THR A 147 -5.27 -11.52 6.09
C THR A 147 -5.21 -13.04 6.00
N LEU A 148 -6.35 -13.71 5.82
CA LEU A 148 -6.40 -15.16 5.65
C LEU A 148 -5.69 -15.61 4.37
N ALA A 149 -5.94 -14.91 3.25
CA ALA A 149 -5.29 -15.19 1.97
C ALA A 149 -3.77 -15.01 2.06
N ALA A 150 -3.30 -13.89 2.65
CA ALA A 150 -1.89 -13.63 2.87
C ALA A 150 -1.24 -14.69 3.77
N ALA A 151 -1.89 -15.06 4.87
CA ALA A 151 -1.39 -16.10 5.78
C ALA A 151 -1.27 -17.46 5.08
N ALA A 152 -2.26 -17.84 4.25
CA ALA A 152 -2.22 -19.07 3.48
C ALA A 152 -1.08 -19.06 2.44
N THR A 153 -0.92 -17.96 1.70
CA THR A 153 0.17 -17.80 0.73
C THR A 153 1.54 -17.82 1.41
N TRP A 154 1.71 -17.10 2.52
CA TRP A 154 2.95 -17.07 3.28
C TRP A 154 3.32 -18.45 3.87
N ALA A 155 2.34 -19.16 4.43
CA ALA A 155 2.54 -20.54 4.90
C ALA A 155 2.93 -21.48 3.75
N GLY A 156 2.37 -21.27 2.55
CA GLY A 156 2.76 -21.99 1.34
C GLY A 156 4.22 -21.75 0.96
N LEU A 157 4.66 -20.49 0.94
CA LEU A 157 6.06 -20.11 0.68
C LEU A 157 7.02 -20.74 1.69
N GLY A 158 6.69 -20.69 2.98
CA GLY A 158 7.51 -21.30 4.03
C GLY A 158 7.67 -22.81 3.87
N ARG A 159 6.63 -23.52 3.40
CA ARG A 159 6.74 -24.97 3.08
C ARG A 159 7.66 -25.27 1.90
N LEU A 160 7.87 -24.29 1.02
CA LEU A 160 8.79 -24.39 -0.12
C LEU A 160 10.20 -23.90 0.23
N GLY A 161 10.46 -23.50 1.48
CA GLY A 161 11.74 -22.92 1.89
C GLY A 161 11.99 -21.52 1.31
N ALA A 162 10.93 -20.80 0.93
CA ALA A 162 11.02 -19.45 0.39
C ALA A 162 10.60 -18.41 1.44
N GLY A 163 11.24 -17.24 1.39
CA GLY A 163 10.87 -16.08 2.20
C GLY A 163 11.65 -15.91 3.50
N GLU A 164 12.63 -16.78 3.79
CA GLU A 164 13.47 -16.69 4.99
C GLU A 164 14.29 -15.39 5.02
N ALA A 165 14.89 -14.99 3.90
CA ALA A 165 15.71 -13.78 3.85
C ALA A 165 14.85 -12.52 3.75
N THR A 166 13.73 -12.59 3.01
CA THR A 166 12.81 -11.46 2.87
C THR A 166 12.04 -11.13 4.17
N GLY A 167 11.83 -12.12 5.04
CA GLY A 167 11.26 -11.96 6.37
C GLY A 167 9.94 -11.19 6.39
N THR A 168 9.81 -10.27 7.35
CA THR A 168 8.64 -9.42 7.56
C THR A 168 8.33 -8.52 6.37
N VAL A 169 9.35 -8.08 5.61
CA VAL A 169 9.14 -7.26 4.41
C VAL A 169 8.53 -8.12 3.29
N GLY A 170 8.92 -9.39 3.18
CA GLY A 170 8.27 -10.35 2.29
C GLY A 170 6.82 -10.63 2.67
N LEU A 171 6.56 -10.85 3.97
CA LEU A 171 5.19 -11.00 4.48
C LEU A 171 4.35 -9.75 4.19
N LEU A 172 4.93 -8.56 4.33
CA LEU A 172 4.28 -7.29 4.02
C LEU A 172 3.95 -7.19 2.53
N ALA A 173 4.83 -7.64 1.64
CA ALA A 173 4.58 -7.65 0.20
C ALA A 173 3.40 -8.56 -0.16
N VAL A 174 3.39 -9.79 0.36
CA VAL A 174 2.27 -10.72 0.19
C VAL A 174 0.97 -10.15 0.76
N SER A 175 1.03 -9.56 1.95
CA SER A 175 -0.14 -8.96 2.61
C SER A 175 -0.70 -7.77 1.83
N GLY A 176 0.16 -6.90 1.33
CA GLY A 176 -0.23 -5.75 0.51
C GLY A 176 -0.92 -6.19 -0.78
N HIS A 177 -0.36 -7.17 -1.48
CA HIS A 177 -0.98 -7.71 -2.69
C HIS A 177 -2.27 -8.48 -2.42
N ALA A 178 -2.36 -9.22 -1.31
CA ALA A 178 -3.60 -9.86 -0.88
C ALA A 178 -4.70 -8.82 -0.60
N LEU A 179 -4.37 -7.74 0.12
CA LEU A 179 -5.32 -6.67 0.41
C LEU A 179 -5.82 -5.98 -0.85
N ASP A 180 -4.92 -5.66 -1.77
CA ASP A 180 -5.26 -5.10 -3.08
C ASP A 180 -6.16 -6.03 -3.90
N GLY A 181 -5.78 -7.30 -4.01
CA GLY A 181 -6.55 -8.31 -4.73
C GLY A 181 -7.96 -8.49 -4.18
N VAL A 182 -8.08 -8.75 -2.87
CA VAL A 182 -9.37 -8.99 -2.21
C VAL A 182 -10.25 -7.74 -2.21
N SER A 183 -9.68 -6.56 -1.90
CA SER A 183 -10.45 -5.33 -1.90
C SER A 183 -10.97 -4.98 -3.30
N THR A 184 -10.14 -5.12 -4.33
CA THR A 184 -10.55 -4.88 -5.72
C THR A 184 -11.65 -5.85 -6.16
N ALA A 185 -11.52 -7.14 -5.83
CA ALA A 185 -12.55 -8.12 -6.17
C ALA A 185 -13.89 -7.79 -5.50
N VAL A 186 -13.88 -7.46 -4.21
CA VAL A 186 -15.10 -7.03 -3.50
C VAL A 186 -15.68 -5.74 -4.08
N GLY A 187 -14.83 -4.76 -4.41
CA GLY A 187 -15.26 -3.51 -5.04
C GLY A 187 -15.94 -3.73 -6.38
N TYR A 188 -15.38 -4.62 -7.20
CA TYR A 188 -15.93 -4.96 -8.51
C TYR A 188 -17.23 -5.78 -8.39
N ASP A 189 -17.20 -6.90 -7.66
CA ASP A 189 -18.29 -7.88 -7.64
C ASP A 189 -19.48 -7.44 -6.78
N LEU A 190 -19.25 -6.76 -5.66
CA LEU A 190 -20.31 -6.43 -4.68
C LEU A 190 -20.73 -4.96 -4.69
N LEU A 191 -19.84 -4.05 -5.05
CA LEU A 191 -20.09 -2.60 -5.00
C LEU A 191 -20.26 -1.98 -6.39
N GLY A 192 -20.01 -2.73 -7.46
CA GLY A 192 -20.14 -2.26 -8.83
C GLY A 192 -19.12 -1.19 -9.22
N PHE A 193 -18.01 -1.06 -8.47
CA PHE A 193 -16.93 -0.17 -8.85
C PHE A 193 -16.23 -0.70 -10.11
N GLY A 194 -16.06 0.17 -11.10
CA GLY A 194 -15.27 -0.16 -12.29
C GLY A 194 -13.77 -0.20 -11.97
N GLU A 195 -13.06 -1.15 -12.57
CA GLU A 195 -11.61 -1.21 -12.46
C GLU A 195 -10.95 -0.12 -13.34
N GLN A 196 -10.23 0.77 -12.68
CA GLN A 196 -9.62 1.96 -13.27
C GLN A 196 -8.31 1.66 -13.99
N THR A 197 -7.64 0.57 -13.61
CA THR A 197 -6.35 0.12 -14.14
C THR A 197 -6.57 -0.81 -15.34
N PRO A 198 -6.11 -0.43 -16.54
CA PRO A 198 -6.37 -1.19 -17.76
C PRO A 198 -5.96 -2.67 -17.66
N LEU A 199 -4.78 -2.96 -17.10
CA LEU A 199 -4.29 -4.33 -16.96
C LEU A 199 -5.11 -5.14 -15.94
N SER A 200 -5.46 -4.56 -14.79
CA SER A 200 -6.31 -5.20 -13.80
C SER A 200 -7.67 -5.57 -14.40
N ARG A 201 -8.26 -4.65 -15.17
CA ARG A 201 -9.54 -4.89 -15.85
C ARG A 201 -9.47 -6.04 -16.84
N LEU A 202 -8.41 -6.12 -17.64
CA LEU A 202 -8.20 -7.25 -18.57
C LEU A 202 -8.12 -8.59 -17.83
N ILE A 203 -7.48 -8.62 -16.67
CA ILE A 203 -7.39 -9.83 -15.83
C ILE A 203 -8.76 -10.21 -15.27
N ILE A 204 -9.55 -9.24 -14.79
CA ILE A 204 -10.90 -9.46 -14.27
C ILE A 204 -11.82 -9.98 -15.39
N GLU A 205 -11.83 -9.33 -16.55
CA GLU A 205 -12.63 -9.75 -17.71
C GLU A 205 -12.24 -11.16 -18.20
N ALA A 206 -10.95 -11.50 -18.19
CA ALA A 206 -10.49 -12.85 -18.48
C ALA A 206 -10.98 -13.86 -17.42
N GLY A 207 -10.97 -13.49 -16.14
CA GLY A 207 -11.46 -14.31 -15.03
C GLY A 207 -12.96 -14.61 -15.12
N ALA A 208 -13.76 -13.61 -15.48
CA ALA A 208 -15.20 -13.73 -15.68
C ALA A 208 -15.56 -14.70 -16.83
N GLY A 209 -14.69 -14.82 -17.84
CA GLY A 209 -14.87 -15.74 -18.95
C GLY A 209 -14.51 -17.20 -18.66
N LEU A 210 -13.95 -17.50 -17.49
CA LEU A 210 -13.51 -18.85 -17.11
C LEU A 210 -14.53 -19.56 -16.20
N PRO A 211 -14.61 -20.90 -16.25
CA PRO A 211 -15.48 -21.67 -15.36
C PRO A 211 -14.97 -21.56 -13.91
N ALA A 212 -15.73 -20.86 -13.06
CA ALA A 212 -15.48 -20.73 -11.64
C ALA A 212 -16.77 -20.92 -10.82
N PRO A 213 -16.69 -21.43 -9.58
CA PRO A 213 -17.84 -21.43 -8.68
C PRO A 213 -18.40 -20.00 -8.51
N ALA A 214 -19.71 -19.84 -8.63
CA ALA A 214 -20.37 -18.53 -8.55
C ALA A 214 -20.07 -17.75 -7.25
N VAL A 215 -19.72 -18.46 -6.17
CA VAL A 215 -19.33 -17.85 -4.88
C VAL A 215 -18.03 -17.05 -4.94
N LEU A 216 -17.19 -17.25 -5.97
CA LEU A 216 -15.90 -16.53 -6.10
C LEU A 216 -16.03 -15.15 -6.75
N GLY A 217 -17.15 -14.85 -7.41
CA GLY A 217 -17.33 -13.62 -8.20
C GLY A 217 -16.53 -13.62 -9.49
N ASP A 218 -16.64 -12.54 -10.27
CA ASP A 218 -15.98 -12.39 -11.58
C ASP A 218 -14.50 -12.02 -11.43
N ALA A 219 -14.14 -11.34 -10.34
CA ALA A 219 -12.78 -10.85 -10.10
C ALA A 219 -11.85 -11.88 -9.39
N TRP A 220 -12.28 -13.13 -9.24
CA TRP A 220 -11.50 -14.18 -8.54
C TRP A 220 -10.08 -14.36 -9.10
N LEU A 221 -9.92 -14.29 -10.43
CA LEU A 221 -8.62 -14.46 -11.10
C LEU A 221 -7.66 -13.33 -10.72
N PHE A 222 -8.17 -12.12 -10.51
CA PHE A 222 -7.35 -10.99 -10.09
C PHE A 222 -6.75 -11.20 -8.69
N VAL A 223 -7.53 -11.75 -7.76
CA VAL A 223 -7.03 -12.13 -6.42
C VAL A 223 -5.89 -13.13 -6.55
N LEU A 224 -6.08 -14.19 -7.36
CA LEU A 224 -5.07 -15.21 -7.58
C LEU A 224 -3.79 -14.62 -8.20
N VAL A 225 -3.92 -13.76 -9.21
CA VAL A 225 -2.78 -13.09 -9.85
C VAL A 225 -2.01 -12.22 -8.84
N LYS A 226 -2.70 -11.49 -7.97
CA LYS A 226 -2.04 -10.67 -6.95
C LYS A 226 -1.30 -11.52 -5.91
N LEU A 227 -1.92 -12.61 -5.44
CA LEU A 227 -1.26 -13.53 -4.52
C LEU A 227 -0.03 -14.19 -5.16
N LEU A 228 -0.14 -14.61 -6.42
CA LEU A 228 1.00 -15.16 -7.18
C LEU A 228 2.08 -14.11 -7.41
N ALA A 229 1.73 -12.85 -7.73
CA ALA A 229 2.68 -11.78 -7.90
C ALA A 229 3.45 -11.49 -6.60
N GLY A 230 2.75 -11.38 -5.47
CA GLY A 230 3.39 -11.22 -4.16
C GLY A 230 4.31 -12.39 -3.81
N ALA A 231 3.86 -13.63 -4.07
CA ALA A 231 4.65 -14.83 -3.84
C ALA A 231 5.90 -14.91 -4.75
N ALA A 232 5.74 -14.63 -6.04
CA ALA A 232 6.82 -14.65 -7.01
C ALA A 232 7.88 -13.59 -6.68
N VAL A 233 7.46 -12.40 -6.25
CA VAL A 233 8.36 -11.35 -5.77
C VAL A 233 9.15 -11.84 -4.57
N VAL A 234 8.51 -12.44 -3.56
CA VAL A 234 9.22 -12.98 -2.39
C VAL A 234 10.27 -14.01 -2.79
N VAL A 235 9.92 -14.96 -3.67
CA VAL A 235 10.86 -15.96 -4.17
C VAL A 235 12.02 -15.31 -4.92
N ALA A 236 11.73 -14.36 -5.81
CA ALA A 236 12.75 -13.69 -6.62
C ALA A 236 13.69 -12.79 -5.78
N PHE A 237 13.18 -12.20 -4.70
CA PHE A 237 13.93 -11.30 -3.84
C PHE A 237 14.69 -12.01 -2.72
N ASP A 238 14.43 -13.30 -2.46
CA ASP A 238 15.02 -13.98 -1.31
C ASP A 238 16.55 -13.99 -1.36
N ASP A 239 17.13 -14.44 -2.48
CA ASP A 239 18.59 -14.41 -2.66
C ASP A 239 19.12 -12.96 -2.71
N TYR A 240 18.41 -12.06 -3.37
CA TYR A 240 18.86 -10.66 -3.50
C TYR A 240 18.90 -9.91 -2.16
N VAL A 241 17.93 -10.14 -1.29
CA VAL A 241 17.91 -9.61 0.08
C VAL A 241 19.00 -10.25 0.93
N ARG A 242 19.26 -11.55 0.75
CA ARG A 242 20.32 -12.26 1.48
C ARG A 242 21.71 -11.73 1.12
N GLU A 243 21.97 -11.49 -0.16
CA GLU A 243 23.26 -11.02 -0.66
C GLU A 243 23.47 -9.52 -0.43
N THR A 244 22.42 -8.71 -0.65
CA THR A 244 22.49 -7.25 -0.67
C THR A 244 21.30 -6.61 0.07
N PRO A 245 21.18 -6.79 1.39
CA PRO A 245 19.99 -6.38 2.16
C PRO A 245 19.73 -4.87 2.09
N THR A 246 20.78 -4.04 1.98
CA THR A 246 20.65 -2.58 1.91
C THR A 246 19.96 -2.09 0.63
N GLU A 247 19.94 -2.90 -0.43
CA GLU A 247 19.25 -2.63 -1.69
C GLU A 247 17.97 -3.45 -1.83
N GLY A 248 18.03 -4.73 -1.44
CA GLY A 248 16.92 -5.67 -1.52
C GLY A 248 15.72 -5.26 -0.66
N TYR A 249 15.93 -4.86 0.60
CA TYR A 249 14.81 -4.50 1.47
C TYR A 249 14.04 -3.26 0.96
N PRO A 250 14.67 -2.12 0.61
CA PRO A 250 13.93 -0.98 0.09
C PRO A 250 13.15 -1.27 -1.20
N LEU A 251 13.74 -2.05 -2.11
CA LEU A 251 13.08 -2.45 -3.36
C LEU A 251 11.88 -3.37 -3.08
N LEU A 252 12.03 -4.35 -2.18
CA LEU A 252 10.91 -5.19 -1.76
C LEU A 252 9.82 -4.39 -1.04
N GLY A 253 10.22 -3.42 -0.20
CA GLY A 253 9.30 -2.49 0.45
C GLY A 253 8.53 -1.61 -0.55
N LEU A 254 9.14 -1.20 -1.65
CA LEU A 254 8.46 -0.51 -2.75
C LEU A 254 7.38 -1.42 -3.37
N VAL A 255 7.71 -2.69 -3.63
CA VAL A 255 6.72 -3.65 -4.15
C VAL A 255 5.57 -3.84 -3.17
N ALA A 256 5.87 -3.94 -1.87
CA ALA A 256 4.83 -3.99 -0.84
C ALA A 256 3.92 -2.75 -0.85
N ALA A 257 4.48 -1.55 -1.06
CA ALA A 257 3.71 -0.32 -1.18
C ALA A 257 2.76 -0.32 -2.40
N VAL A 258 3.16 -0.95 -3.51
CA VAL A 258 2.33 -1.07 -4.73
C VAL A 258 1.07 -1.90 -4.48
N GLY A 259 1.09 -2.86 -3.55
CA GLY A 259 -0.12 -3.56 -3.12
C GLY A 259 -0.84 -2.84 -1.96
N LEU A 260 -0.11 -2.49 -0.91
CA LEU A 260 -0.70 -1.97 0.33
C LEU A 260 -1.36 -0.60 0.15
N GLY A 261 -0.81 0.27 -0.72
CA GLY A 261 -1.39 1.58 -1.01
C GLY A 261 -2.80 1.47 -1.61
N PRO A 262 -2.98 0.83 -2.78
CA PRO A 262 -4.30 0.57 -3.37
C PRO A 262 -5.24 -0.23 -2.47
N GLY A 263 -4.73 -1.26 -1.78
CA GLY A 263 -5.55 -2.05 -0.85
C GLY A 263 -6.11 -1.22 0.31
N ALA A 264 -5.27 -0.41 0.96
CA ALA A 264 -5.71 0.48 2.03
C ALA A 264 -6.64 1.59 1.51
N HIS A 265 -6.37 2.10 0.31
CA HIS A 265 -7.25 3.04 -0.37
C HIS A 265 -8.66 2.48 -0.53
N ASN A 266 -8.82 1.29 -1.11
CA ASN A 266 -10.12 0.64 -1.31
C ASN A 266 -10.85 0.39 0.02
N VAL A 267 -10.14 -0.13 1.03
CA VAL A 267 -10.73 -0.40 2.36
C VAL A 267 -11.31 0.87 3.00
N VAL A 268 -10.58 1.99 2.92
CA VAL A 268 -11.06 3.26 3.46
C VAL A 268 -12.16 3.83 2.59
N LEU A 269 -11.99 3.84 1.25
CA LEU A 269 -12.98 4.37 0.33
C LEU A 269 -14.33 3.66 0.51
N PHE A 270 -14.36 2.33 0.59
CA PHE A 270 -15.61 1.58 0.74
C PHE A 270 -16.25 1.73 2.12
N ALA A 271 -15.49 2.16 3.13
CA ALA A 271 -16.05 2.51 4.43
C ALA A 271 -16.68 3.92 4.43
N VAL A 272 -16.29 4.79 3.49
CA VAL A 272 -16.72 6.20 3.43
C VAL A 272 -17.52 6.61 2.20
N ALA A 273 -17.73 5.71 1.24
CA ALA A 273 -18.47 5.96 0.01
C ALA A 273 -19.87 5.35 0.05
#